data_AF-A0A9R0U4W9-F1
#
_entry.id   AF-A0A9R0U4W9-F1
#
_cell.length_a   1.000
_cell.length_b   1.000
_cell.length_c   1.000
_cell.angle_alpha   90.00
_cell.angle_beta   90.00
_cell.angle_gamma   90.00
#
_symmetry.space_group_name_H-M   'P 1'
#
loop_
_entity.id
_entity.type
_entity.pdbx_description
1 polymer ?
#
loop_
_entity_poly.entity_id
_entity_poly.type
_entity_poly.pdbx_seq_one_letter_code
_entity_poly.pdbx_strand_id
1 'polypeptide(L)'
;MNLMSAYGYEIVQTLIVDIEPDEHVKRAMNEINAAARMRLAATEKAEAEKILQIKRAEGEAESKYLAGVGIARQRQAIVDGLRDSVLAFSENVPGTSSKDVMDMVLVTQYFDTMKDIGASSKSSAVFIPHGPGAVKDIASQIRDGQLQGRMV
;
A
#
# COMPACT_ATOMS: atom_id res chain seq x y z
N MET A 1 36.44 -32.15 -60.85
CA MET A 1 36.20 -31.79 -62.25
C MET A 1 34.71 -31.92 -62.50
N ASN A 2 34.00 -30.80 -62.67
CA ASN A 2 32.55 -30.79 -62.79
C ASN A 2 32.14 -31.53 -64.07
N LEU A 3 31.10 -32.38 -64.00
CA LEU A 3 30.68 -33.25 -65.11
C LEU A 3 30.44 -32.48 -66.43
N MET A 4 30.06 -31.19 -66.32
CA MET A 4 29.78 -30.29 -67.44
C MET A 4 31.01 -29.55 -68.01
N SER A 5 32.12 -29.51 -67.27
CA SER A 5 33.37 -28.87 -67.74
C SER A 5 33.99 -29.59 -68.95
N ALA A 6 33.76 -30.90 -69.08
CA ALA A 6 34.17 -31.70 -70.25
C ALA A 6 33.42 -31.32 -71.54
N TYR A 7 32.26 -30.66 -71.42
CA TYR A 7 31.44 -30.21 -72.55
C TYR A 7 31.58 -28.70 -72.83
N GLY A 8 32.54 -28.03 -72.20
CA GLY A 8 32.78 -26.59 -72.41
C GLY A 8 31.77 -25.66 -71.71
N TYR A 9 30.96 -26.17 -70.79
CA TYR A 9 30.00 -25.38 -70.01
C TYR A 9 30.49 -25.18 -68.56
N GLU A 10 30.38 -23.94 -68.08
CA GLU A 10 30.66 -23.57 -66.69
C GLU A 10 29.35 -23.20 -65.98
N ILE A 11 29.00 -23.94 -64.92
CA ILE A 11 27.82 -23.64 -64.10
C ILE A 11 28.22 -22.57 -63.07
N VAL A 12 27.70 -21.35 -63.24
CA VAL A 12 28.00 -20.21 -62.35
C VAL A 12 27.26 -20.31 -61.01
N GLN A 13 25.97 -20.67 -61.05
CA GLN A 13 25.15 -20.89 -59.85
C GLN A 13 23.96 -21.79 -60.18
N THR A 14 23.59 -22.65 -59.24
CA THR A 14 22.35 -23.43 -59.29
C THR A 14 21.42 -22.98 -58.17
N LEU A 15 20.26 -22.43 -58.52
CA LEU A 15 19.23 -22.09 -57.55
C LEU A 15 18.30 -23.29 -57.35
N ILE A 16 18.12 -23.71 -56.10
CA ILE A 16 17.09 -24.69 -55.77
C ILE A 16 15.75 -23.96 -55.83
N VAL A 17 14.87 -24.40 -56.72
CA VAL A 17 13.59 -23.73 -56.99
C VAL A 17 12.51 -24.22 -56.03
N ASP A 18 12.55 -25.49 -55.64
CA ASP A 18 11.57 -26.07 -54.72
C ASP A 18 12.14 -27.28 -53.97
N ILE A 19 11.66 -27.50 -52.75
CA ILE A 19 11.92 -28.68 -51.92
C ILE A 19 10.58 -29.04 -51.25
N GLU A 20 9.99 -30.15 -51.66
CA GLU A 20 8.78 -30.68 -51.03
C GLU A 20 9.14 -31.80 -50.03
N PRO A 21 9.16 -31.52 -48.72
CA PRO A 21 9.26 -32.57 -47.72
C PRO A 21 7.94 -33.34 -47.63
N ASP A 22 8.02 -34.56 -47.08
CA ASP A 22 6.84 -35.36 -46.79
C ASP A 22 5.84 -34.60 -45.90
N GLU A 23 4.56 -34.81 -46.16
CA GLU A 23 3.47 -34.08 -45.52
C GLU A 23 3.47 -34.27 -43.99
N HIS A 24 3.85 -35.46 -43.50
CA HIS A 24 3.95 -35.74 -42.08
C HIS A 24 5.12 -34.97 -41.44
N VAL A 25 6.25 -34.86 -42.14
CA VAL A 25 7.41 -34.08 -41.68
C VAL A 25 7.05 -32.59 -41.61
N LYS A 26 6.35 -32.06 -42.62
CA LYS A 26 5.90 -30.66 -42.67
C LYS A 26 4.96 -30.32 -41.51
N ARG A 27 3.99 -31.20 -41.22
CA ARG A 27 3.07 -31.03 -40.09
C ARG A 27 3.80 -31.08 -38.75
N ALA A 28 4.64 -32.09 -38.53
CA ALA A 28 5.42 -32.22 -37.30
C ALA A 28 6.35 -31.03 -37.06
N MET A 29 7.04 -30.54 -38.09
CA MET A 29 7.88 -29.35 -37.99
C MET A 29 7.07 -28.10 -37.63
N ASN A 30 5.89 -27.91 -38.21
CA ASN A 30 5.02 -26.79 -37.89
C ASN A 30 4.52 -26.84 -36.45
N GLU A 31 4.12 -28.02 -35.97
CA GLU A 31 3.69 -28.21 -34.58
C GLU A 31 4.82 -27.95 -33.59
N ILE A 32 6.04 -28.44 -33.85
CA ILE A 32 7.22 -28.18 -33.01
C ILE A 32 7.51 -26.67 -32.95
N ASN A 33 7.49 -25.99 -34.09
CA ASN A 33 7.72 -24.55 -34.16
C ASN A 33 6.62 -23.75 -33.44
N ALA A 34 5.37 -24.16 -33.60
CA ALA A 34 4.24 -23.54 -32.90
C ALA A 34 4.36 -23.74 -31.39
N ALA A 35 4.66 -24.96 -30.93
CA ALA A 35 4.85 -25.29 -29.51
C ALA A 35 6.04 -24.53 -28.91
N ALA A 36 7.17 -24.43 -29.61
CA ALA A 36 8.32 -23.66 -29.17
C ALA A 36 7.98 -22.17 -29.01
N ARG A 37 7.27 -21.58 -29.99
CA ARG A 37 6.79 -20.19 -29.90
C ARG A 37 5.80 -19.98 -28.77
N MET A 38 4.86 -20.91 -28.58
CA MET A 38 3.90 -20.84 -27.49
C MET A 38 4.57 -20.95 -26.13
N ARG A 39 5.55 -21.84 -25.97
CA ARG A 39 6.32 -21.99 -24.74
C ARG A 39 7.08 -20.72 -24.40
N LEU A 40 7.77 -20.13 -25.38
CA LEU A 40 8.46 -18.85 -25.20
C LEU A 40 7.48 -17.74 -24.81
N ALA A 41 6.35 -17.61 -25.52
CA ALA A 41 5.35 -16.61 -25.18
C ALA A 41 4.77 -16.81 -23.77
N ALA A 42 4.60 -18.06 -23.32
CA ALA A 42 4.12 -18.37 -21.98
C ALA A 42 5.16 -18.04 -20.90
N THR A 43 6.44 -18.32 -21.13
CA THR A 43 7.50 -17.97 -20.17
C THR A 43 7.64 -16.46 -20.02
N GLU A 44 7.67 -15.73 -21.13
CA GLU A 44 7.75 -14.27 -21.12
C GLU A 44 6.54 -13.64 -20.41
N LYS A 45 5.33 -14.16 -20.65
CA LYS A 45 4.12 -13.69 -19.95
C LYS A 45 4.19 -13.98 -18.45
N ALA A 46 4.61 -15.18 -18.05
CA ALA A 46 4.72 -15.54 -16.64
C ALA A 46 5.77 -14.68 -15.91
N GLU A 47 6.90 -14.37 -16.56
CA GLU A 47 7.90 -13.46 -16.00
C GLU A 47 7.37 -12.03 -15.89
N ALA A 48 6.66 -11.53 -16.90
CA ALA A 48 6.04 -10.21 -16.84
C ALA A 48 5.01 -10.11 -15.71
N GLU A 49 4.15 -11.12 -15.53
CA GLU A 49 3.18 -11.19 -14.44
C GLU A 49 3.87 -11.21 -13.07
N LYS A 50 4.94 -12.01 -12.92
CA LYS A 50 5.75 -12.06 -11.70
C LYS A 50 6.35 -10.70 -11.36
N ILE A 51 6.96 -10.02 -12.33
CA ILE A 51 7.55 -8.69 -12.13
C ILE A 51 6.46 -7.70 -11.70
N LEU A 52 5.32 -7.72 -12.38
CA LEU A 52 4.21 -6.82 -12.09
C LEU A 52 3.64 -7.05 -10.69
N GLN A 53 3.52 -8.31 -10.25
CA GLN A 53 3.06 -8.64 -8.91
C GLN A 53 4.06 -8.20 -7.83
N ILE A 54 5.36 -8.44 -8.03
CA ILE A 54 6.40 -7.99 -7.10
C ILE A 54 6.40 -6.47 -7.00
N LYS A 55 6.34 -5.75 -8.13
CA LYS A 55 6.34 -4.28 -8.13
C LYS A 55 5.11 -3.69 -7.45
N ARG A 56 3.94 -4.32 -7.61
CA ARG A 56 2.74 -3.93 -6.84
C ARG A 56 2.94 -4.14 -5.35
N ALA A 57 3.45 -5.30 -4.94
CA ALA A 57 3.69 -5.61 -3.53
C ALA A 57 4.73 -4.66 -2.89
N GLU A 58 5.81 -4.35 -3.61
CA GLU A 58 6.82 -3.36 -3.21
C GLU A 58 6.19 -1.97 -3.03
N GLY A 59 5.40 -1.52 -4.01
CA GLY A 59 4.73 -0.22 -3.94
C GLY A 59 3.70 -0.13 -2.80
N GLU A 60 2.96 -1.20 -2.55
CA GLU A 60 2.03 -1.26 -1.41
C GLU A 60 2.75 -1.23 -0.06
N ALA A 61 3.86 -1.95 0.07
CA ALA A 61 4.68 -1.96 1.28
C ALA A 61 5.29 -0.57 1.53
N GLU A 62 5.85 0.05 0.51
CA GLU A 62 6.44 1.39 0.57
C GLU A 62 5.38 2.45 0.91
N SER A 63 4.20 2.39 0.28
CA SER A 63 3.09 3.30 0.59
C SER A 63 2.66 3.19 2.04
N LYS A 64 2.49 1.97 2.58
CA LYS A 64 2.16 1.75 4.00
C LYS A 64 3.26 2.27 4.93
N TYR A 65 4.52 2.05 4.58
CA TYR A 65 5.65 2.58 5.33
C TYR A 65 5.64 4.10 5.38
N LEU A 66 5.53 4.77 4.22
CA LEU A 66 5.48 6.23 4.12
C LEU A 66 4.27 6.81 4.86
N ALA A 67 3.10 6.17 4.79
CA ALA A 67 1.92 6.56 5.56
C ALA A 67 2.18 6.46 7.07
N GLY A 68 2.81 5.37 7.54
CA GLY A 68 3.19 5.20 8.93
C GLY A 68 4.18 6.27 9.41
N VAL A 69 5.21 6.57 8.61
CA VAL A 69 6.18 7.64 8.89
C VAL A 69 5.48 9.00 8.92
N GLY A 70 4.54 9.25 8.00
CA GLY A 70 3.74 10.47 7.97
C GLY A 70 2.93 10.67 9.25
N ILE A 71 2.21 9.62 9.69
CA ILE A 71 1.43 9.64 10.94
C ILE A 71 2.35 9.87 12.15
N ALA A 72 3.50 9.19 12.21
CA ALA A 72 4.44 9.35 13.31
C ALA A 72 4.99 10.79 13.38
N ARG A 73 5.38 11.37 12.23
CA ARG A 73 5.82 12.77 12.14
C ARG A 73 4.71 13.75 12.49
N GLN A 74 3.48 13.51 12.04
CA GLN A 74 2.32 14.32 12.41
C GLN A 74 2.10 14.30 13.93
N ARG A 75 2.13 13.12 14.56
CA ARG A 75 2.01 12.97 16.01
C ARG A 75 3.12 13.72 16.75
N GLN A 76 4.35 13.62 16.27
CA GLN A 76 5.48 14.36 16.84
C GLN A 76 5.25 15.87 16.78
N ALA A 77 4.86 16.40 15.62
CA ALA A 77 4.56 17.82 15.44
C ALA A 77 3.41 18.31 16.35
N ILE A 78 2.39 17.48 16.58
CA ILE A 78 1.29 17.79 17.51
C ILE A 78 1.80 17.89 18.95
N VAL A 79 2.61 16.92 19.40
CA VAL A 79 3.17 16.90 20.76
C VAL A 79 4.09 18.10 20.99
N ASP A 80 4.94 18.41 20.01
CA ASP A 80 5.86 19.55 20.09
C ASP A 80 5.07 20.87 20.13
N GLY A 81 4.06 21.04 19.27
CA GLY A 81 3.20 22.24 19.28
C GLY A 81 2.40 22.39 20.58
N LEU A 82 1.90 21.29 21.17
CA LEU A 82 1.20 21.32 22.45
C LEU A 82 2.16 21.70 23.59
N ARG A 83 3.38 21.15 23.59
CA ARG A 83 4.42 21.49 24.55
C ARG A 83 4.74 22.99 24.50
N ASP A 84 4.96 23.53 23.32
CA ASP A 84 5.26 24.95 23.12
C ASP A 84 4.09 25.83 23.58
N SER A 85 2.85 25.41 23.30
CA SER A 85 1.63 26.10 23.75
C SER A 85 1.52 26.12 25.29
N VAL A 86 1.83 25.00 25.95
CA VAL A 86 1.80 24.90 27.42
C VAL A 86 2.86 25.78 28.06
N LEU A 87 4.09 25.79 27.51
CA LEU A 87 5.18 26.65 27.99
C LEU A 87 4.83 28.13 27.82
N ALA A 88 4.38 28.53 26.63
CA ALA A 88 3.99 29.91 26.35
C ALA A 88 2.85 30.40 27.26
N PHE A 89 1.85 29.56 27.53
CA PHE A 89 0.74 29.94 28.42
C PHE A 89 1.18 30.07 29.88
N SER A 90 2.02 29.13 30.34
CA SER A 90 2.58 29.15 31.71
C SER A 90 3.48 30.36 31.96
N GLU A 91 4.20 30.85 30.95
CA GLU A 91 5.04 32.05 31.06
C GLU A 91 4.22 33.36 31.05
N ASN A 92 3.16 33.41 30.25
CA ASN A 92 2.37 34.64 30.06
C ASN A 92 1.26 34.85 31.09
N VAL A 93 0.84 33.80 31.82
CA VAL A 93 -0.24 33.88 32.82
C VAL A 93 0.28 33.48 34.20
N PRO A 94 0.60 34.47 35.08
CA PRO A 94 1.14 34.19 36.41
C PRO A 94 0.16 33.36 37.24
N GLY A 95 0.66 32.27 37.84
CA GLY A 95 -0.11 31.43 38.77
C GLY A 95 -0.82 30.23 38.14
N THR A 96 -0.67 29.99 36.84
CA THR A 96 -1.18 28.78 36.19
C THR A 96 -0.15 27.65 36.21
N SER A 97 -0.57 26.44 36.58
CA SER A 97 0.28 25.25 36.50
C SER A 97 0.11 24.56 35.14
N SER A 98 1.10 23.77 34.71
CA SER A 98 0.97 22.95 33.49
C SER A 98 -0.23 22.00 33.53
N LYS A 99 -0.69 21.62 34.72
CA LYS A 99 -1.90 20.81 34.92
C LYS A 99 -3.17 21.58 34.55
N ASP A 100 -3.27 22.84 34.95
CA ASP A 100 -4.44 23.68 34.64
C ASP A 100 -4.56 23.94 33.13
N VAL A 101 -3.42 24.10 32.44
CA VAL A 101 -3.40 24.26 30.98
C VAL A 101 -3.83 22.97 30.27
N MET A 102 -3.35 21.80 30.71
CA MET A 102 -3.81 20.52 30.16
C MET A 102 -5.29 20.28 30.40
N ASP A 103 -5.80 20.60 31.59
CA ASP A 103 -7.22 20.45 31.93
C ASP A 103 -8.09 21.36 31.03
N MET A 104 -7.64 22.58 30.71
CA MET A 104 -8.31 23.46 29.74
C MET A 104 -8.27 22.92 28.31
N VAL A 105 -7.13 22.39 27.85
CA VAL A 105 -6.98 21.77 26.52
C VAL A 105 -7.92 20.57 26.37
N LEU A 106 -8.05 19.73 27.39
CA LEU A 106 -8.96 18.57 27.38
C LEU A 106 -10.43 19.00 27.23
N VAL A 107 -10.83 20.09 27.89
CA VAL A 107 -12.19 20.66 27.77
C VAL A 107 -12.42 21.21 26.36
N THR A 108 -11.45 21.91 25.77
CA THR A 108 -11.54 22.38 24.38
C THR A 108 -11.65 21.23 23.39
N GLN A 109 -10.80 20.20 23.54
CA GLN A 109 -10.83 19.00 22.70
C GLN A 109 -12.18 18.28 22.81
N TYR A 110 -12.76 18.20 24.01
CA TYR A 110 -14.10 17.64 24.23
C TYR A 110 -15.16 18.41 23.42
N PHE A 111 -15.13 19.75 23.43
CA PHE A 111 -16.07 20.56 22.64
C PHE A 111 -15.84 20.46 21.14
N ASP A 112 -14.58 20.42 20.68
CA ASP A 112 -14.27 20.24 19.26
C ASP A 112 -14.75 18.86 18.76
N THR A 113 -14.52 17.79 19.54
CA THR A 113 -15.04 16.46 19.20
C THR A 113 -16.57 16.43 19.17
N MET A 114 -17.24 17.11 20.10
CA MET A 114 -18.70 17.25 20.10
C MET A 114 -19.20 18.04 18.88
N LYS A 115 -18.48 19.09 18.48
CA LYS A 115 -18.77 19.88 17.28
C LYS A 115 -18.61 19.07 16.01
N ASP A 116 -17.54 18.29 15.88
CA ASP A 116 -17.30 17.41 14.72
C ASP A 116 -18.37 16.30 14.62
N ILE A 117 -18.75 15.71 15.75
CA ILE A 117 -19.84 14.74 15.83
C ILE A 117 -21.18 15.38 15.42
N GLY A 118 -21.44 16.62 15.84
CA GLY A 118 -22.64 17.37 15.49
C GLY A 118 -22.67 17.87 14.04
N ALA A 119 -21.51 18.15 13.44
CA ALA A 119 -21.37 18.58 12.05
C ALA A 119 -21.48 17.42 11.04
N SER A 120 -21.19 16.18 11.46
CA SER A 120 -21.40 14.99 10.65
C SER A 120 -22.90 14.67 10.54
N SER A 121 -23.52 15.02 9.40
CA SER A 121 -24.97 14.89 9.15
C SER A 121 -25.51 13.43 9.16
N LYS A 122 -24.68 12.42 9.41
CA LYS A 122 -25.08 11.00 9.60
C LYS A 122 -25.01 10.53 11.06
N SER A 123 -24.88 11.44 12.03
CA SER A 123 -24.84 11.09 13.46
C SER A 123 -26.22 10.65 13.95
N SER A 124 -26.51 9.37 13.88
CA SER A 124 -27.71 8.74 14.45
C SER A 124 -27.63 8.79 15.98
N ALA A 125 -28.13 9.87 16.57
CA ALA A 125 -28.43 10.05 18.00
C ALA A 125 -27.41 9.46 18.99
N VAL A 126 -26.38 10.24 19.34
CA VAL A 126 -25.46 9.91 20.45
C VAL A 126 -26.04 10.46 21.76
N PHE A 127 -26.52 9.58 22.65
CA PHE A 127 -26.95 9.96 23.99
C PHE A 127 -25.73 10.13 24.90
N ILE A 128 -25.34 11.37 25.17
CA ILE A 128 -24.31 11.71 26.15
C ILE A 128 -25.00 11.90 27.51
N PRO A 129 -24.76 11.04 28.52
CA PRO A 129 -25.27 11.28 29.86
C PRO A 129 -24.61 12.55 30.42
N HIS A 130 -25.37 13.65 30.46
CA HIS A 130 -24.94 14.92 31.05
C HIS A 130 -25.62 15.06 32.41
N GLY A 131 -24.95 14.57 33.44
CA GLY A 131 -25.33 14.81 34.83
C GLY A 131 -24.06 14.92 35.67
N PRO A 132 -24.07 15.67 36.79
CA PRO A 132 -22.89 15.84 37.64
C PRO A 132 -22.31 14.52 38.21
N GLY A 133 -23.02 13.39 38.11
CA GLY A 133 -22.52 12.04 38.41
C GLY A 133 -21.85 11.30 37.24
N ALA A 134 -22.10 11.70 35.99
CA ALA A 134 -21.66 10.94 34.80
C ALA A 134 -20.13 10.90 34.66
N VAL A 135 -19.43 11.94 35.08
CA VAL A 135 -17.95 11.96 35.08
C VAL A 135 -17.38 10.99 36.13
N LYS A 136 -18.06 10.84 37.28
CA LYS A 136 -17.67 9.88 38.32
C LYS A 136 -17.91 8.45 37.87
N ASP A 137 -19.00 8.21 37.14
CA ASP A 137 -19.35 6.89 36.62
C ASP A 137 -18.41 6.46 35.48
N ILE A 138 -18.03 7.37 34.57
CA ILE A 138 -17.02 7.12 33.54
C ILE A 138 -15.65 6.83 34.18
N ALA A 139 -15.25 7.59 35.20
CA ALA A 139 -14.00 7.37 35.91
C ALA A 139 -13.98 6.02 36.65
N SER A 140 -15.13 5.60 37.23
CA SER A 140 -15.29 4.28 37.86
C SER A 140 -15.14 3.16 36.82
N GLN A 141 -15.85 3.26 35.70
CA GLN A 141 -15.85 2.22 34.67
C GLN A 141 -14.47 2.02 34.02
N ILE A 142 -13.70 3.10 33.82
CA ILE A 142 -12.32 3.00 33.32
C ILE A 142 -11.42 2.29 34.34
N ARG A 143 -11.58 2.60 35.63
CA ARG A 143 -10.79 1.99 36.71
C ARG A 143 -11.12 0.50 36.88
N ASP A 144 -12.39 0.14 36.84
CA ASP A 144 -12.84 -1.25 36.96
C ASP A 144 -12.44 -2.09 35.74
N GLY A 145 -12.53 -1.51 34.54
CA GLY A 145 -12.04 -2.16 33.30
C GLY A 145 -10.53 -2.43 33.31
N GLN A 146 -9.72 -1.53 33.88
CA GLN A 146 -8.28 -1.76 34.04
C GLN A 146 -7.94 -2.84 35.09
N LEU A 147 -8.75 -2.98 36.14
CA LEU A 147 -8.57 -4.03 37.16
C LEU A 147 -8.94 -5.41 36.62
N GLN A 148 -9.98 -5.50 35.79
CA GLN A 148 -10.44 -6.75 35.21
C GLN A 148 -9.52 -7.25 34.08
N GLY A 149 -8.92 -6.34 33.31
CA GLY A 149 -7.87 -6.67 32.33
C GLY A 149 -6.53 -7.09 32.94
N ARG A 150 -6.35 -6.98 34.25
CA ARG A 150 -5.13 -7.38 34.98
C ARG A 150 -5.28 -8.73 35.71
N MET A 151 -6.49 -9.33 35.72
CA MET A 151 -6.76 -10.67 36.27
C MET A 151 -6.89 -11.76 35.19
N VAL A 152 -6.58 -11.45 33.93
CA VAL A 152 -6.49 -12.42 32.81
C VAL A 152 -5.06 -12.44 32.30
#